data_AF-A0A355RE32-F1
#
_entry.id   AF-A0A355RE32-F1
#
_cell.length_a   1.000
_cell.length_b   1.000
_cell.length_c   1.000
_cell.angle_alpha   90.00
_cell.angle_beta   90.00
_cell.angle_gamma   90.00
#
_symmetry.space_group_name_H-M   'P 1'
#
loop_
_entity.id
_entity.type
_entity.pdbx_description
1 polymer ?
#
loop_
_entity_poly.entity_id
_entity_poly.type
_entity_poly.pdbx_seq_one_letter_code
_entity_poly.pdbx_strand_id
1 'polypeptide(L)'
;PLIVSHMFVFYFGILADLTPPVALACFAAAPIAKEKGLLISFWAVRIALAGFVVPFMAVYDPALMMQGDSMGSTLYMVIKAVFAVALWGCASIGHLRAPMPWWERLLAFAAGVSLILALPISDEVGFALGAAVLGWHYWRSRPASGRLA
;
A
#
# COMPACT_ATOMS: atom_id res chain seq x y z
N PRO A 1 9.45 15.65 -17.65
CA PRO A 1 8.11 15.01 -17.57
C PRO A 1 7.87 13.77 -18.45
N LEU A 2 8.69 13.46 -19.47
CA LEU A 2 8.49 12.26 -20.31
C LEU A 2 8.70 10.94 -19.54
N ILE A 3 9.78 10.83 -18.78
CA ILE A 3 10.16 9.58 -18.11
C ILE A 3 9.15 9.12 -17.05
N VAL A 4 8.50 10.05 -16.33
CA VAL A 4 7.46 9.71 -15.33
C VAL A 4 6.28 9.01 -16.00
N SER A 5 5.81 9.51 -17.16
CA SER A 5 4.73 8.87 -17.90
C SER A 5 5.12 7.47 -18.42
N HIS A 6 6.36 7.29 -18.88
CA HIS A 6 6.84 5.97 -19.32
C HIS A 6 6.93 5.00 -18.15
N MET A 7 7.45 5.43 -16.99
CA MET A 7 7.53 4.60 -15.79
C MET A 7 6.14 4.29 -15.21
N PHE A 8 5.21 5.23 -15.30
CA PHE A 8 3.81 5.03 -14.91
C PHE A 8 3.17 3.90 -15.73
N VAL A 9 3.23 3.99 -17.06
CA VAL A 9 2.68 2.96 -17.94
C VAL A 9 3.42 1.63 -17.77
N PHE A 10 4.74 1.66 -17.61
CA PHE A 10 5.55 0.47 -17.33
C PHE A 10 5.14 -0.23 -16.04
N TYR A 11 4.94 0.51 -14.95
CA TYR A 11 4.50 -0.03 -13.67
C TYR A 11 3.12 -0.69 -13.76
N PHE A 12 2.17 -0.02 -14.44
CA PHE A 12 0.86 -0.62 -14.70
C PHE A 12 0.92 -1.80 -15.66
N GLY A 13 1.88 -1.83 -16.59
CA GLY A 13 2.15 -2.99 -17.43
C GLY A 13 2.53 -4.22 -16.61
N ILE A 14 3.41 -4.06 -15.61
CA ILE A 14 3.77 -5.14 -14.68
C ILE A 14 2.57 -5.55 -13.80
N LEU A 15 1.81 -4.57 -13.29
CA LEU A 15 0.60 -4.88 -12.50
C LEU A 15 -0.52 -5.52 -13.34
N ALA A 16 -0.54 -5.32 -14.66
CA ALA A 16 -1.54 -5.95 -15.53
C ALA A 16 -1.43 -7.49 -15.51
N ASP A 17 -0.22 -8.02 -15.31
CA ASP A 17 0.06 -9.47 -15.28
C ASP A 17 -0.59 -10.21 -14.10
N LEU A 18 -1.08 -9.48 -13.08
CA LEU A 18 -1.83 -10.04 -11.96
C LEU A 18 -3.32 -9.65 -11.98
N THR A 19 -3.76 -8.74 -12.85
CA THR A 19 -5.16 -8.32 -12.94
C THR A 19 -6.00 -9.23 -13.83
N PRO A 20 -7.20 -9.68 -13.38
CA PRO A 20 -8.16 -10.35 -14.25
C PRO A 20 -8.61 -9.42 -15.41
N PRO A 21 -8.82 -9.93 -16.64
CA PRO A 21 -8.90 -11.33 -17.06
C PRO A 21 -7.59 -11.92 -17.63
N VAL A 22 -6.54 -11.11 -17.85
CA VAL A 22 -5.34 -11.53 -18.59
C VAL A 22 -4.36 -12.31 -17.71
N ALA A 23 -4.16 -11.87 -16.45
CA ALA A 23 -3.40 -12.50 -15.36
C ALA A 23 -2.46 -13.69 -15.70
N LEU A 24 -1.54 -13.50 -16.65
CA LEU A 24 -0.65 -14.53 -17.22
C LEU A 24 0.10 -15.30 -16.13
N ALA A 25 0.66 -14.59 -15.16
CA ALA A 25 1.43 -15.17 -14.07
C ALA A 25 0.55 -16.05 -13.16
N CYS A 26 -0.71 -15.65 -12.93
CA CYS A 26 -1.66 -16.42 -12.12
C CYS A 26 -2.11 -17.70 -12.84
N PHE A 27 -2.24 -17.68 -14.17
CA PHE A 27 -2.53 -18.90 -14.94
C PHE A 27 -1.34 -19.86 -14.99
N ALA A 28 -0.10 -19.33 -15.05
CA ALA A 28 1.10 -20.16 -14.92
C ALA A 28 1.25 -20.77 -13.51
N ALA A 29 0.79 -20.08 -12.46
CA ALA A 29 0.80 -20.57 -11.08
C ALA A 29 -0.33 -21.57 -10.75
N ALA A 30 -1.41 -21.60 -11.54
CA ALA A 30 -2.58 -22.44 -11.29
C ALA A 30 -2.29 -23.95 -11.16
N PRO A 31 -1.46 -24.58 -12.02
CA PRO A 31 -1.13 -26.00 -11.90
C PRO A 31 -0.34 -26.34 -10.62
N ILE A 32 0.45 -25.38 -10.13
CA ILE A 32 1.27 -25.54 -8.92
C ILE A 32 0.39 -25.44 -7.67
N ALA A 33 -0.53 -24.46 -7.63
CA ALA A 33 -1.43 -24.22 -6.51
C ALA A 33 -2.66 -25.14 -6.48
N LYS A 34 -2.88 -25.94 -7.56
CA LYS A 34 -4.08 -26.78 -7.74
C LYS A 34 -5.40 -26.01 -7.64
N GLU A 35 -5.41 -24.76 -8.10
CA GLU A 35 -6.58 -23.87 -8.00
C GLU A 35 -6.80 -23.11 -9.30
N LYS A 36 -8.01 -22.54 -9.50
CA LYS A 36 -8.32 -21.79 -10.74
C LYS A 36 -7.49 -20.51 -10.80
N GLY A 37 -6.81 -20.26 -11.92
CA GLY A 37 -5.99 -19.06 -12.10
C GLY A 37 -6.74 -17.74 -11.89
N LEU A 38 -8.04 -17.69 -12.21
CA LEU A 38 -8.89 -16.53 -11.91
C LEU A 38 -9.08 -16.28 -10.40
N LEU A 39 -9.21 -17.34 -9.59
CA LEU A 39 -9.30 -17.18 -8.13
C LEU A 39 -7.98 -16.67 -7.56
N ILE A 40 -6.85 -17.19 -8.06
CA ILE A 40 -5.51 -16.73 -7.68
C ILE A 40 -5.34 -15.24 -8.03
N SER A 41 -5.79 -14.80 -9.21
CA SER A 41 -5.67 -13.39 -9.60
C SER A 41 -6.53 -12.45 -8.76
N PHE A 42 -7.73 -12.86 -8.32
CA PHE A 42 -8.51 -12.06 -7.36
C PHE A 42 -7.77 -11.87 -6.02
N TRP A 43 -7.13 -12.93 -5.51
CA TRP A 43 -6.31 -12.84 -4.31
C TRP A 43 -5.05 -11.99 -4.54
N ALA A 44 -4.40 -12.14 -5.69
CA ALA A 44 -3.23 -11.36 -6.06
C ALA A 44 -3.56 -9.87 -6.14
N VAL A 45 -4.66 -9.48 -6.79
CA VAL A 45 -5.14 -8.09 -6.85
C VAL A 45 -5.41 -7.55 -5.46
N ARG A 46 -6.09 -8.32 -4.60
CA ARG A 46 -6.37 -7.88 -3.23
C ARG A 46 -5.07 -7.56 -2.47
N ILE A 47 -4.04 -8.37 -2.60
CA ILE A 47 -2.73 -8.10 -1.98
C ILE A 47 -2.04 -6.93 -2.66
N ALA A 48 -2.10 -6.85 -3.99
CA ALA A 48 -1.44 -5.83 -4.80
C ALA A 48 -2.07 -4.44 -4.68
N LEU A 49 -3.31 -4.30 -4.19
CA LEU A 49 -4.03 -3.02 -4.02
C LEU A 49 -3.16 -1.91 -3.38
N ALA A 50 -2.30 -2.27 -2.42
CA ALA A 50 -1.40 -1.30 -1.79
C ALA A 50 -0.32 -0.75 -2.74
N GLY A 51 0.12 -1.54 -3.72
CA GLY A 51 1.09 -1.13 -4.74
C GLY A 51 0.50 -0.23 -5.83
N PHE A 52 -0.82 -0.30 -6.10
CA PHE A 52 -1.49 0.55 -7.09
C PHE A 52 -1.36 2.05 -6.81
N VAL A 53 -1.03 2.41 -5.58
CA VAL A 53 -0.85 3.79 -5.13
C VAL A 53 0.47 4.41 -5.59
N VAL A 54 1.53 3.61 -5.69
CA VAL A 54 2.91 4.10 -5.90
C VAL A 54 3.05 4.94 -7.18
N PRO A 55 2.46 4.55 -8.33
CA PRO A 55 2.54 5.36 -9.55
C PRO A 55 1.88 6.74 -9.41
N PHE A 56 0.78 6.83 -8.65
CA PHE A 56 0.13 8.12 -8.41
C PHE A 56 1.01 9.03 -7.57
N MET A 57 1.66 8.50 -6.53
CA MET A 57 2.63 9.27 -5.73
C MET A 57 3.81 9.76 -6.58
N ALA A 58 4.31 8.94 -7.50
CA ALA A 58 5.39 9.30 -8.43
C ALA A 58 5.00 10.40 -9.42
N VAL A 59 3.73 10.48 -9.81
CA VAL A 59 3.19 11.53 -10.69
C VAL A 59 3.05 12.85 -9.95
N TYR A 60 2.61 12.82 -8.69
CA TYR A 60 2.47 14.03 -7.88
C TYR A 60 3.80 14.61 -7.43
N ASP A 61 4.80 13.78 -7.14
CA ASP A 61 6.14 14.24 -6.75
C ASP A 61 7.24 13.44 -7.48
N PRO A 62 7.88 14.03 -8.51
CA PRO A 62 8.98 13.42 -9.25
C PRO A 62 10.22 13.10 -8.40
N ALA A 63 10.33 13.63 -7.17
CA ALA A 63 11.42 13.27 -6.26
C ALA A 63 11.45 11.77 -5.96
N LEU A 64 10.32 11.08 -6.01
CA LEU A 64 10.26 9.61 -5.86
C LEU A 64 11.02 8.88 -6.98
N MET A 65 11.14 9.49 -8.16
CA MET A 65 11.90 8.99 -9.31
C MET A 65 13.32 9.57 -9.38
N MET A 66 13.83 10.09 -8.25
CA MET A 66 15.12 10.78 -8.15
C MET A 66 15.27 11.97 -9.11
N GLN A 67 14.15 12.59 -9.51
CA GLN A 67 14.12 13.79 -10.36
C GLN A 67 13.84 15.07 -9.56
N GLY A 68 14.00 15.01 -8.24
CA GLY A 68 13.84 16.16 -7.35
C GLY A 68 15.15 16.94 -7.17
N ASP A 69 15.03 18.16 -6.66
CA ASP A 69 16.15 19.10 -6.51
C ASP A 69 17.17 18.68 -5.43
N SER A 70 16.79 17.80 -4.51
CA SER A 70 17.64 17.39 -3.38
C SER A 70 17.51 15.91 -3.02
N MET A 71 18.58 15.32 -2.49
CA MET A 71 18.52 13.97 -1.89
C MET A 71 17.61 13.93 -0.65
N GLY A 72 17.46 15.05 0.06
CA GLY A 72 16.59 15.15 1.23
C GLY A 72 15.11 15.00 0.90
N SER A 73 14.64 15.66 -0.16
CA SER A 73 13.25 15.52 -0.65
C SER A 73 12.96 14.09 -1.13
N THR A 74 13.93 13.46 -1.80
CA THR A 74 13.81 12.05 -2.22
C THR A 74 13.66 11.12 -1.02
N LEU A 75 14.51 11.27 0.01
CA LEU A 75 14.44 10.43 1.20
C LEU A 75 13.11 10.62 1.95
N TYR A 76 12.64 11.85 2.08
CA TYR A 76 11.34 12.15 2.67
C TYR A 76 10.20 11.47 1.90
N MET A 77 10.19 11.56 0.57
CA MET A 77 9.18 10.92 -0.27
C MET A 77 9.24 9.40 -0.23
N VAL A 78 10.42 8.80 -0.12
CA VAL A 78 10.57 7.35 0.08
C VAL A 78 9.96 6.92 1.41
N ILE A 79 10.26 7.62 2.51
CA ILE A 79 9.68 7.31 3.83
C ILE A 79 8.16 7.44 3.80
N LYS A 80 7.65 8.52 3.19
CA LYS A 80 6.22 8.76 3.01
C LYS A 80 5.55 7.66 2.18
N ALA A 81 6.15 7.26 1.07
CA ALA A 81 5.64 6.19 0.21
C ALA A 81 5.62 4.84 0.93
N VAL A 82 6.68 4.48 1.64
CA VAL A 82 6.73 3.25 2.44
C VAL A 82 5.63 3.24 3.50
N PHE A 83 5.42 4.35 4.20
CA PHE A 83 4.39 4.47 5.22
C PHE A 83 2.98 4.39 4.63
N ALA A 84 2.72 5.06 3.51
CA ALA A 84 1.43 5.01 2.80
C ALA A 84 1.10 3.60 2.30
N VAL A 85 2.06 2.92 1.65
CA VAL A 85 1.90 1.54 1.15
C VAL A 85 1.67 0.57 2.31
N ALA A 86 2.37 0.74 3.44
CA ALA A 86 2.14 -0.09 4.62
C ALA A 86 0.71 0.06 5.15
N LEU A 87 0.20 1.29 5.29
CA LEU A 87 -1.18 1.54 5.73
C LEU A 87 -2.22 0.93 4.78
N TRP A 88 -2.04 1.09 3.47
CA TRP A 88 -2.90 0.48 2.46
C TRP A 88 -2.85 -1.04 2.49
N GLY A 89 -1.66 -1.63 2.69
CA GLY A 89 -1.48 -3.07 2.84
C GLY A 89 -2.25 -3.61 4.04
N CYS A 90 -2.15 -2.92 5.19
CA CYS A 90 -2.89 -3.26 6.40
C CYS A 90 -4.40 -3.14 6.20
N ALA A 91 -4.87 -2.08 5.53
CA ALA A 91 -6.27 -1.87 5.24
C ALA A 91 -6.84 -2.96 4.29
N SER A 92 -6.10 -3.33 3.24
CA SER A 92 -6.52 -4.32 2.25
C SER A 92 -6.56 -5.75 2.83
N ILE A 93 -5.51 -6.13 3.56
CA ILE A 93 -5.41 -7.46 4.17
C ILE A 93 -6.35 -7.54 5.39
N GLY A 94 -6.45 -6.46 6.17
CA GLY A 94 -7.21 -6.40 7.41
C GLY A 94 -6.49 -7.04 8.60
N HIS A 95 -5.18 -7.15 8.51
CA HIS A 95 -4.35 -7.83 9.50
C HIS A 95 -3.00 -7.14 9.61
N LEU A 96 -2.53 -6.90 10.84
CA LEU A 96 -1.17 -6.42 11.13
C LEU A 96 -0.51 -7.33 12.18
N ARG A 97 -0.91 -7.18 13.45
CA ARG A 97 -0.52 -8.10 14.55
C ARG A 97 -1.69 -8.86 15.13
N ALA A 98 -2.85 -8.24 15.10
CA ALA A 98 -4.14 -8.85 15.38
C ALA A 98 -5.09 -8.57 14.20
N PRO A 99 -6.20 -9.30 14.07
CA PRO A 99 -7.25 -8.93 13.11
C PRO A 99 -7.73 -7.50 13.37
N MET A 100 -7.64 -6.64 12.35
CA MET A 100 -8.13 -5.27 12.42
C MET A 100 -9.66 -5.26 12.23
N PRO A 101 -10.43 -4.64 13.14
CA PRO A 101 -11.85 -4.40 12.91
C PRO A 101 -12.04 -3.46 11.71
N TRP A 102 -13.22 -3.53 11.09
CA TRP A 102 -13.53 -2.79 9.86
C TRP A 102 -13.32 -1.27 9.97
N TRP A 103 -13.52 -0.68 11.15
CA TRP A 103 -13.30 0.75 11.38
C TRP A 103 -11.81 1.13 11.42
N GLU A 104 -10.94 0.30 12.02
CA GLU A 104 -9.47 0.52 11.98
C GLU A 104 -8.97 0.43 10.53
N ARG A 105 -9.56 -0.45 9.72
CA ARG A 105 -9.25 -0.58 8.29
C ARG A 105 -9.67 0.64 7.49
N LEU A 106 -10.86 1.19 7.75
CA LEU A 106 -11.32 2.42 7.10
C LEU A 106 -10.45 3.62 7.48
N LEU A 107 -10.04 3.73 8.75
CA LEU A 107 -9.14 4.79 9.19
C LEU A 107 -7.74 4.65 8.58
N ALA A 108 -7.19 3.43 8.51
CA ALA A 108 -5.92 3.18 7.82
C ALA A 108 -6.00 3.49 6.32
N PHE A 109 -7.12 3.15 5.67
CA PHE A 109 -7.38 3.49 4.27
C PHE A 109 -7.45 5.01 4.07
N ALA A 110 -8.20 5.71 4.92
CA ALA A 110 -8.32 7.17 4.87
C ALA A 110 -6.97 7.87 5.11
N ALA A 111 -6.19 7.41 6.10
CA ALA A 111 -4.84 7.91 6.36
C ALA A 111 -3.90 7.69 5.16
N GLY A 112 -3.98 6.51 4.55
CA GLY A 112 -3.26 6.20 3.32
C GLY A 112 -3.65 7.10 2.15
N VAL A 113 -4.95 7.37 1.95
CA VAL A 113 -5.45 8.29 0.91
C VAL A 113 -4.96 9.72 1.15
N SER A 114 -4.98 10.21 2.39
CA SER A 114 -4.47 11.55 2.71
C SER A 114 -2.98 11.71 2.41
N LEU A 115 -2.18 10.66 2.55
CA LEU A 115 -0.75 10.71 2.21
C LEU A 115 -0.48 10.73 0.69
N ILE A 116 -1.46 10.38 -0.14
CA ILE A 116 -1.33 10.42 -1.60
C ILE A 116 -1.58 11.84 -2.13
N LEU A 117 -2.50 12.58 -1.49
CA LEU A 117 -2.81 13.94 -1.87
C LEU A 117 -1.63 14.85 -1.51
N ALA A 118 -0.94 15.37 -2.52
CA ALA A 118 0.21 16.27 -2.38
C ALA A 118 -0.22 17.69 -1.96
N LEU A 119 -0.82 17.81 -0.78
CA LEU A 119 -1.11 19.06 -0.10
C LEU A 119 -0.29 19.09 1.20
N PRO A 120 0.44 20.18 1.52
CA PRO A 120 1.28 20.24 2.72
C PRO A 120 0.55 19.90 4.02
N ILE A 121 -0.72 20.30 4.13
CA ILE A 121 -1.58 20.02 5.29
C ILE A 121 -2.02 18.55 5.34
N SER A 122 -2.11 17.88 4.19
CA SER A 122 -2.57 16.49 4.09
C SER A 122 -1.51 15.49 4.57
N ASP A 123 -0.23 15.85 4.46
CA ASP A 123 0.89 15.02 4.91
C ASP A 123 0.91 14.89 6.44
N GLU A 124 0.82 16.02 7.15
CA GLU A 124 0.83 16.04 8.61
C GLU A 124 -0.37 15.27 9.18
N VAL A 125 -1.55 15.47 8.59
CA VAL A 125 -2.77 14.75 8.96
C VAL A 125 -2.64 13.25 8.67
N GLY A 126 -2.09 12.88 7.51
CA GLY A 126 -1.89 11.49 7.13
C GLY A 126 -0.91 10.74 8.02
N PHE A 127 0.22 11.38 8.39
CA PHE A 127 1.17 10.82 9.33
C PHE A 127 0.59 10.71 10.74
N ALA A 128 -0.11 11.75 11.23
CA ALA A 128 -0.73 11.76 12.54
C ALA A 128 -1.81 10.68 12.67
N LEU A 129 -2.71 10.57 11.67
CA LEU A 129 -3.76 9.55 11.64
C LEU A 129 -3.17 8.15 11.48
N GLY A 130 -2.20 7.97 10.60
CA GLY A 130 -1.52 6.69 10.42
C GLY A 130 -0.83 6.22 11.70
N ALA A 131 -0.10 7.11 12.37
CA ALA A 131 0.56 6.82 13.64
C ALA A 131 -0.45 6.55 14.76
N ALA A 132 -1.56 7.28 14.82
CA ALA A 132 -2.62 7.06 15.80
C ALA A 132 -3.29 5.69 15.61
N VAL A 133 -3.61 5.31 14.36
CA VAL A 133 -4.22 4.00 14.06
C VAL A 133 -3.25 2.87 14.37
N LEU A 134 -1.99 2.98 13.95
CA LEU A 134 -0.97 1.96 14.23
C LEU A 134 -0.67 1.87 15.73
N GLY A 135 -0.55 3.00 16.42
CA GLY A 135 -0.31 3.07 17.86
C GLY A 135 -1.47 2.49 18.68
N TRP A 136 -2.71 2.84 18.31
CA TRP A 136 -3.92 2.27 18.89
C TRP A 136 -3.99 0.76 18.68
N HIS A 137 -3.76 0.31 17.44
CA HIS A 137 -3.74 -1.10 17.09
C HIS A 137 -2.66 -1.85 17.87
N TYR A 138 -1.46 -1.27 18.00
CA TYR A 138 -0.35 -1.86 18.73
C TYR A 138 -0.64 -1.97 20.24
N TRP A 139 -1.24 -0.93 20.83
CA TRP A 139 -1.63 -0.93 22.24
C TRP A 139 -2.68 -2.00 22.55
N ARG A 140 -3.70 -2.12 21.69
CA ARG A 140 -4.75 -3.14 21.80
C ARG A 140 -4.23 -4.55 21.53
N SER A 141 -3.27 -4.70 20.62
CA SER A 141 -2.68 -6.00 20.23
C SER A 141 -1.55 -6.44 21.17
N ARG A 142 -1.28 -5.71 22.25
CA ARG A 142 -0.39 -6.20 23.30
C ARG A 142 -1.02 -7.48 23.88
N PRO A 143 -0.27 -8.60 23.93
CA PRO A 143 -0.73 -9.75 24.69
C PRO A 143 -1.04 -9.26 26.10
N ALA A 144 -2.24 -9.52 26.60
CA ALA A 144 -2.52 -9.35 28.01
C ALA A 144 -1.60 -10.34 28.75
N SER A 145 -0.45 -9.85 29.24
CA SER A 145 0.36 -10.59 30.19
C SER A 145 -0.48 -10.84 31.43
N GLY A 146 -1.06 -12.03 31.57
CA GLY A 146 -1.70 -12.46 32.81
C GLY A 146 -3.06 -13.14 32.67
N ARG A 147 -3.13 -14.28 31.98
CA ARG A 147 -4.17 -15.29 32.27
C ARG A 147 -3.64 -16.71 31.99
N LEU A 148 -2.66 -17.10 32.80
CA LEU A 148 -2.41 -18.49 33.15
C LEU A 148 -2.48 -18.54 34.68
N ALA A 149 -3.69 -18.79 35.17
CA ALA A 149 -3.98 -19.25 36.52
C ALA A 149 -4.92 -20.45 36.36
#